data_AF-A0A517LY83-F1
#
_entry.id   AF-A0A517LY83-F1
#
_cell.length_a   1.000
_cell.length_b   1.000
_cell.length_c   1.000
_cell.angle_alpha   90.00
_cell.angle_beta   90.00
_cell.angle_gamma   90.00
#
_symmetry.space_group_name_H-M   'P 1'
#
loop_
_entity.id
_entity.type
_entity.pdbx_description
1 polymer ?
#
loop_
_entity_poly.entity_id
_entity_poly.type
_entity_poly.pdbx_seq_one_letter_code
_entity_poly.pdbx_strand_id
1 'polypeptide(L)'
;MNMHKLMLKDGRNGATIIEVIFAIGVLLFGLLGIASMIPVAGRMARSSMNLDRGTTLASRVATQFSAFGFNSEGRWQALNDNNATGTFNPVSAGSRGVCLDPLLLAHPEVIVPPSATTLFPRTGWYESSSTSNHNYYVRKTFPYYSANYNPLVNPMLAQGSADWPTMPRLPRATLSVPRIGSFSPRMTSSESQQLIQDGDDLLTVETEDDTLPVAQMVRSTVADVANGYSMNPAQRATGGRYTWFATVRPTSVNTAVASVVVMYNRKRSFELPFSDATIDSEDPVKANNAAERVTWVDTAADFRGGGGGSIRIVGSQAVSSQLFEGDWIVLMRFVGTTVVHAWYRVLYADQEVELDNAYPDPHTGDSRQVWLRNITVDGPDWSFANTSGVAGETLAVIVSDVVAVKDFPISLVP
;
A
#
# COMPACT_ATOMS: atom_id res chain seq x y z
N MET A 1 -77.63 57.68 8.32
CA MET A 1 -77.34 56.51 9.17
C MET A 1 -77.21 55.29 8.26
N ASN A 2 -76.06 55.15 7.61
CA ASN A 2 -75.76 54.07 6.65
C ASN A 2 -74.65 53.21 7.25
N MET A 3 -75.03 52.07 7.83
CA MET A 3 -74.11 51.08 8.37
C MET A 3 -73.94 50.00 7.30
N HIS A 4 -73.13 50.31 6.30
CA HIS A 4 -72.75 49.37 5.24
C HIS A 4 -71.85 48.31 5.88
N LYS A 5 -72.46 47.19 6.22
CA LYS A 5 -71.86 46.02 6.85
C LYS A 5 -70.82 45.44 5.89
N LEU A 6 -69.56 45.81 6.08
CA LEU A 6 -68.39 45.20 5.46
C LEU A 6 -68.18 43.84 6.14
N MET A 7 -68.99 42.84 5.75
CA MET A 7 -68.74 41.45 6.10
C MET A 7 -67.53 40.97 5.30
N LEU A 8 -66.36 41.06 5.92
CA LEU A 8 -65.18 40.27 5.56
C LEU A 8 -65.61 38.81 5.54
N LYS A 9 -65.71 38.27 4.33
CA LYS A 9 -65.83 36.84 4.09
C LYS A 9 -64.46 36.24 4.42
N ASP A 10 -64.25 35.89 5.68
CA ASP A 10 -63.14 35.05 6.08
C ASP A 10 -63.35 33.69 5.40
N GLY A 11 -62.72 33.55 4.23
CA GLY A 11 -62.63 32.30 3.51
C GLY A 11 -61.94 31.29 4.40
N ARG A 12 -62.71 30.36 4.96
CA ARG A 12 -62.18 29.19 5.64
C ARG A 12 -61.47 28.34 4.60
N ASN A 13 -60.17 28.57 4.41
CA ASN A 13 -59.28 27.74 3.63
C ASN A 13 -59.03 26.43 4.40
N GLY A 14 -59.97 25.49 4.33
CA GLY A 14 -59.76 24.15 4.84
C GLY A 14 -58.83 23.38 3.90
N ALA A 15 -57.66 22.98 4.38
CA ALA A 15 -56.78 22.05 3.67
C ALA A 15 -57.51 20.71 3.49
N THR A 16 -57.46 20.15 2.29
CA THR A 16 -58.15 18.88 2.01
C THR A 16 -57.32 17.70 2.52
N ILE A 17 -57.97 16.61 2.94
CA ILE A 17 -57.26 15.39 3.40
C ILE A 17 -56.29 14.88 2.32
N ILE A 18 -56.66 15.00 1.05
CA ILE A 18 -55.81 14.57 -0.06
C ILE A 18 -54.54 15.43 -0.20
N GLU A 19 -54.63 16.72 0.08
CA GLU A 19 -53.49 17.65 0.09
C GLU A 19 -52.53 17.35 1.24
N VAL A 20 -53.05 16.97 2.41
CA VAL A 20 -52.23 16.52 3.55
C VAL A 20 -51.52 15.20 3.25
N ILE A 21 -52.22 14.22 2.67
CA ILE A 21 -51.62 12.93 2.30
C ILE A 21 -50.55 13.11 1.21
N PHE A 22 -50.81 13.97 0.22
CA PHE A 22 -49.83 14.30 -0.81
C PHE A 22 -48.59 14.99 -0.21
N ALA A 23 -48.78 15.94 0.70
CA ALA A 23 -47.68 16.60 1.40
C ALA A 23 -46.84 15.60 2.22
N ILE A 24 -47.48 14.65 2.91
CA ILE A 24 -46.78 13.57 3.63
C ILE A 24 -46.02 12.68 2.65
N GLY A 25 -46.62 12.31 1.52
CA GLY A 25 -45.98 11.50 0.49
C GLY A 25 -44.70 12.16 -0.06
N VAL A 26 -44.80 13.44 -0.44
CA VAL A 26 -43.64 14.23 -0.92
C VAL A 26 -42.57 14.34 0.17
N LEU A 27 -42.95 14.58 1.42
CA LEU A 27 -42.02 14.64 2.55
C LEU A 27 -41.31 13.31 2.79
N LEU A 28 -42.02 12.18 2.70
CA LEU A 28 -41.44 10.84 2.85
C LEU A 28 -40.45 10.51 1.72
N PHE A 29 -40.79 10.82 0.47
CA PHE A 29 -39.83 10.65 -0.64
C PHE A 29 -38.61 11.57 -0.51
N GLY A 30 -38.80 12.80 -0.03
CA GLY A 30 -37.70 13.72 0.26
C GLY A 30 -36.76 13.20 1.35
N LEU A 31 -37.33 12.69 2.46
CA LEU A 31 -36.55 12.09 3.55
C LEU A 31 -35.82 10.81 3.09
N LEU A 32 -36.45 9.96 2.28
CA LEU A 32 -35.82 8.76 1.74
C LEU A 32 -34.64 9.12 0.80
N GLY A 33 -34.81 10.16 -0.01
CA GLY A 33 -33.73 10.70 -0.86
C GLY A 33 -32.52 11.12 -0.04
N ILE A 34 -32.72 11.92 1.01
CA ILE A 34 -31.63 12.36 1.89
C ILE A 34 -30.98 11.17 2.61
N ALA A 35 -31.78 10.24 3.14
CA ALA A 35 -31.29 9.05 3.84
C ALA A 35 -30.38 8.19 2.94
N SER A 36 -30.69 8.08 1.65
CA SER A 36 -29.88 7.34 0.67
C SER A 36 -28.52 8.00 0.38
N MET A 37 -28.40 9.31 0.57
CA MET A 37 -27.15 10.06 0.32
C MET A 37 -26.18 10.03 1.51
N ILE A 38 -26.67 9.81 2.74
CA ILE A 38 -25.83 9.85 3.95
C ILE A 38 -24.63 8.88 3.86
N PRO A 39 -24.79 7.59 3.46
CA PRO A 39 -23.64 6.67 3.37
C PRO A 39 -22.63 7.07 2.30
N VAL A 40 -23.09 7.62 1.18
CA VAL A 40 -22.21 8.10 0.09
C VAL A 40 -21.41 9.31 0.56
N ALA A 41 -22.09 10.29 1.18
CA ALA A 41 -21.45 11.46 1.74
C ALA A 41 -20.43 11.10 2.84
N GLY A 42 -20.74 10.11 3.69
CA GLY A 42 -19.81 9.58 4.69
C GLY A 42 -18.53 9.02 4.07
N ARG A 43 -18.65 8.17 3.04
CA ARG A 43 -17.48 7.62 2.32
C ARG A 43 -16.66 8.71 1.64
N MET A 44 -17.31 9.67 0.98
CA MET A 44 -16.62 10.80 0.34
C MET A 44 -15.90 11.68 1.35
N ALA A 45 -16.54 11.97 2.50
CA ALA A 45 -15.93 12.76 3.57
C ALA A 45 -14.69 12.06 4.15
N ARG A 46 -14.77 10.74 4.41
CA ARG A 46 -13.64 9.95 4.90
C ARG A 46 -12.50 9.87 3.87
N SER A 47 -12.82 9.65 2.59
CA SER A 47 -11.82 9.66 1.52
C SER A 47 -11.12 11.01 1.42
N SER A 48 -11.86 12.11 1.55
CA SER A 48 -11.30 13.48 1.54
C SER A 48 -10.39 13.70 2.75
N MET A 49 -10.83 13.31 3.96
CA MET A 49 -10.01 13.38 5.18
C MET A 49 -8.75 12.52 5.08
N ASN A 50 -8.85 11.31 4.54
CA ASN A 50 -7.71 10.41 4.34
C ASN A 50 -6.69 10.99 3.37
N LEU A 51 -7.15 11.63 2.29
CA LEU A 51 -6.29 12.31 1.32
C LEU A 51 -5.58 13.53 1.94
N ASP A 52 -6.30 14.37 2.68
CA ASP A 52 -5.74 15.54 3.35
C ASP A 52 -4.70 15.16 4.41
N ARG A 53 -5.01 14.15 5.24
CA ARG A 53 -4.06 13.59 6.22
C ARG A 53 -2.87 12.93 5.54
N GLY A 54 -3.12 12.14 4.51
CA GLY A 54 -2.08 11.45 3.74
C GLY A 54 -1.08 12.42 3.12
N THR A 55 -1.56 13.49 2.48
CA THR A 55 -0.72 14.51 1.84
C THR A 55 0.05 15.36 2.86
N THR A 56 -0.57 15.69 3.99
CA THR A 56 0.08 16.37 5.12
C THR A 56 1.21 15.52 5.70
N LEU A 57 0.94 14.24 5.97
CA LEU A 57 1.94 13.30 6.48
C LEU A 57 3.07 13.10 5.47
N ALA A 58 2.76 12.86 4.20
CA ALA A 58 3.77 12.72 3.16
C ALA A 58 4.68 13.96 3.07
N SER A 59 4.10 15.16 3.23
CA SER A 59 4.86 16.41 3.25
C SER A 59 5.76 16.55 4.47
N ARG A 60 5.29 16.14 5.65
CA ARG A 60 6.08 16.11 6.89
C ARG A 60 7.22 15.11 6.82
N VAL A 61 6.95 13.90 6.34
CA VAL A 61 7.99 12.88 6.14
C VAL A 61 9.04 13.37 5.15
N ALA A 62 8.63 14.03 4.06
CA ALA A 62 9.57 14.61 3.10
C ALA A 62 10.50 15.65 3.73
N THR A 63 10.00 16.52 4.62
CA THR A 63 10.86 17.51 5.30
C THR A 63 11.76 16.89 6.36
N GLN A 64 11.32 15.82 7.02
CA GLN A 64 12.09 15.11 8.03
C GLN A 64 13.04 14.05 7.45
N PHE A 65 12.90 13.72 6.17
CA PHE A 65 13.63 12.64 5.51
C PHE A 65 15.16 12.78 5.70
N SER A 66 15.69 13.98 5.47
CA SER A 66 17.12 14.27 5.69
C SER A 66 17.46 14.40 7.17
N ALA A 67 16.57 14.92 8.00
CA ALA A 67 16.79 15.07 9.44
C ALA A 67 17.02 13.72 10.13
N PHE A 68 16.32 12.67 9.69
CA PHE A 68 16.53 11.30 10.17
C PHE A 68 17.72 10.59 9.50
N GLY A 69 18.31 11.19 8.47
CA GLY A 69 19.43 10.64 7.71
C GLY A 69 19.01 9.57 6.69
N PHE A 70 17.76 9.60 6.21
CA PHE A 70 17.34 8.73 5.11
C PHE A 70 17.98 9.07 3.78
N ASN A 71 18.64 10.22 3.65
CA ASN A 71 19.44 10.58 2.49
C ASN A 71 20.93 10.17 2.60
N SER A 72 21.35 9.55 3.71
CA SER A 72 22.71 9.04 3.91
C SER A 72 22.79 7.57 3.50
N GLU A 73 23.31 7.28 2.31
CA GLU A 73 23.38 5.92 1.77
C GLU A 73 24.22 5.00 2.67
N GLY A 74 25.31 5.51 3.25
CA GLY A 74 26.13 4.76 4.20
C GLY A 74 25.39 4.29 5.45
N ARG A 75 24.19 4.82 5.72
CA ARG A 75 23.34 4.39 6.83
C ARG A 75 22.32 3.32 6.45
N TRP A 76 22.07 3.08 5.16
CA TRP A 76 21.03 2.14 4.76
C TRP A 76 21.51 0.69 4.90
N GLN A 77 20.62 -0.14 5.41
CA GLN A 77 20.90 -1.55 5.66
C GLN A 77 19.77 -2.42 5.15
N ALA A 78 20.12 -3.33 4.25
CA ALA A 78 19.24 -4.37 3.76
C ALA A 78 19.62 -5.71 4.37
N LEU A 79 18.66 -6.60 4.40
CA LEU A 79 18.83 -7.97 4.87
C LEU A 79 19.66 -8.77 3.86
N ASN A 80 20.67 -9.50 4.34
CA ASN A 80 21.57 -10.29 3.48
C ASN A 80 20.95 -11.63 3.10
N ASP A 81 21.02 -11.96 1.81
CA ASP A 81 20.48 -13.16 1.20
C ASP A 81 21.30 -14.42 1.49
N ASN A 82 22.58 -14.24 1.80
CA ASN A 82 23.55 -15.34 1.77
C ASN A 82 23.73 -16.06 3.11
N ASN A 83 23.11 -15.56 4.18
CA ASN A 83 23.37 -16.05 5.54
C ASN A 83 22.07 -16.37 6.27
N ALA A 84 21.93 -17.63 6.71
CA ALA A 84 20.87 -18.09 7.61
C ALA A 84 20.83 -17.34 8.97
N THR A 85 21.79 -16.46 9.24
CA THR A 85 21.93 -15.70 10.49
C THR A 85 21.23 -14.33 10.48
N GLY A 86 20.49 -13.96 9.43
CA GLY A 86 19.71 -12.72 9.41
C GLY A 86 20.55 -11.44 9.48
N THR A 87 21.77 -11.48 8.95
CA THR A 87 22.70 -10.33 8.97
C THR A 87 22.23 -9.20 8.06
N PHE A 88 22.45 -7.96 8.48
CA PHE A 88 22.18 -6.77 7.68
C PHE A 88 23.46 -6.25 7.03
N ASN A 89 23.40 -5.99 5.72
CA ASN A 89 24.50 -5.43 4.94
C ASN A 89 24.18 -3.99 4.51
N PRO A 90 25.19 -3.12 4.40
CA PRO A 90 25.02 -1.82 3.75
C PRO A 90 24.44 -1.97 2.33
N VAL A 91 23.54 -1.07 1.96
CA VAL A 91 22.99 -0.98 0.60
C VAL A 91 23.07 0.47 0.12
N SER A 92 23.36 0.70 -1.16
CA SER A 92 23.43 2.02 -1.77
C SER A 92 22.45 2.15 -2.93
N ALA A 93 21.94 3.36 -3.19
CA ALA A 93 21.12 3.62 -4.37
C ALA A 93 21.96 3.85 -5.63
N GLY A 94 23.27 4.05 -5.51
CA GLY A 94 24.19 4.39 -6.61
C GLY A 94 24.17 3.49 -7.86
N SER A 95 23.56 2.30 -7.81
CA SER A 95 23.33 1.46 -9.00
C SER A 95 21.92 0.84 -9.10
N ARG A 96 21.08 0.95 -8.07
CA ARG A 96 19.77 0.29 -7.99
C ARG A 96 18.80 1.11 -7.14
N GLY A 97 17.51 1.09 -7.47
CA GLY A 97 16.50 1.65 -6.57
C GLY A 97 16.40 0.86 -5.26
N VAL A 98 15.94 1.51 -4.17
CA VAL A 98 15.81 0.92 -2.82
C VAL A 98 14.43 1.25 -2.25
N CYS A 99 13.87 0.37 -1.43
CA CYS A 99 12.64 0.63 -0.66
C CYS A 99 12.99 0.81 0.82
N LEU A 100 12.92 2.03 1.34
CA LEU A 100 13.12 2.35 2.74
C LEU A 100 11.83 2.02 3.51
N ASP A 101 11.87 0.93 4.26
CA ASP A 101 10.72 0.41 5.01
C ASP A 101 11.14 -0.06 6.42
N PRO A 102 11.43 0.90 7.32
CA PRO A 102 11.93 0.56 8.65
C PRO A 102 10.91 -0.25 9.48
N LEU A 103 9.61 0.03 9.35
CA LEU A 103 8.57 -0.64 10.16
C LEU A 103 8.52 -2.13 9.86
N LEU A 104 8.55 -2.49 8.58
CA LEU A 104 8.49 -3.90 8.20
C LEU A 104 9.76 -4.64 8.59
N LEU A 105 10.93 -4.06 8.31
CA LEU A 105 12.21 -4.72 8.58
C LEU A 105 12.53 -4.84 10.07
N ALA A 106 12.07 -3.89 10.88
CA ALA A 106 12.28 -3.90 12.32
C ALA A 106 11.44 -4.95 13.05
N HIS A 107 10.43 -5.55 12.40
CA HIS A 107 9.59 -6.59 13.01
C HIS A 107 10.44 -7.83 13.38
N PRO A 108 10.31 -8.37 14.61
CA PRO A 108 11.17 -9.45 15.11
C PRO A 108 11.02 -10.76 14.32
N GLU A 109 9.84 -11.01 13.76
CA GLU A 109 9.58 -12.18 12.90
C GLU A 109 10.39 -12.21 11.61
N VAL A 110 11.05 -11.10 11.24
CA VAL A 110 11.96 -11.04 10.07
C VAL A 110 13.27 -11.78 10.34
N ILE A 111 13.71 -11.86 11.61
CA ILE A 111 15.07 -12.30 11.94
C ILE A 111 15.15 -13.76 12.37
N VAL A 112 14.11 -14.37 12.94
CA VAL A 112 14.28 -15.62 13.69
C VAL A 112 14.86 -16.72 12.79
N PRO A 113 16.15 -17.07 12.98
CA PRO A 113 16.71 -18.18 12.24
C PRO A 113 16.05 -19.45 12.78
N PRO A 114 15.73 -20.39 11.91
CA PRO A 114 15.13 -21.66 12.32
C PRO A 114 16.15 -22.39 13.18
N SER A 115 15.95 -22.35 14.50
CA SER A 115 16.55 -23.36 15.36
C SER A 115 15.82 -24.66 15.03
N ALA A 116 16.58 -25.71 14.69
CA ALA A 116 16.02 -27.00 14.26
C ALA A 116 15.20 -27.74 15.34
N THR A 117 14.90 -27.10 16.48
CA THR A 117 14.41 -27.78 17.70
C THR A 117 13.22 -27.11 18.40
N THR A 118 12.81 -25.90 18.01
CA THR A 118 11.64 -25.26 18.64
C THR A 118 10.35 -25.62 17.91
N LEU A 119 9.40 -26.19 18.65
CA LEU A 119 8.01 -26.55 18.31
C LEU A 119 7.12 -25.39 17.81
N PHE A 120 7.70 -24.23 17.48
CA PHE A 120 6.99 -23.12 16.87
C PHE A 120 7.18 -23.16 15.35
N PRO A 121 6.08 -23.11 14.57
CA PRO A 121 6.11 -23.41 13.16
C PRO A 121 6.92 -22.37 12.38
N ARG A 122 8.11 -22.77 11.95
CA ARG A 122 8.77 -22.51 10.65
C ARG A 122 8.40 -21.20 9.93
N THR A 123 8.36 -20.07 10.63
CA THR A 123 8.04 -18.75 10.08
C THR A 123 9.29 -18.12 9.46
N GLY A 124 9.21 -17.78 8.17
CA GLY A 124 10.10 -16.77 7.57
C GLY A 124 11.30 -17.28 6.76
N TRP A 125 11.22 -18.43 6.09
CA TRP A 125 12.31 -18.82 5.18
C TRP A 125 12.37 -17.90 3.95
N TYR A 126 13.49 -17.18 3.84
CA TYR A 126 14.24 -16.90 2.62
C TYR A 126 14.28 -18.14 1.73
N GLU A 127 14.27 -17.98 0.40
CA GLU A 127 14.49 -19.07 -0.56
C GLU A 127 15.59 -20.04 -0.06
N SER A 128 15.19 -21.20 0.48
CA SER A 128 16.12 -22.29 0.68
C SER A 128 16.11 -23.05 -0.64
N SER A 129 17.21 -23.01 -1.36
CA SER A 129 17.42 -23.61 -2.68
C SER A 129 17.22 -25.14 -2.77
N SER A 130 16.74 -25.80 -1.72
CA SER A 130 16.42 -27.23 -1.74
C SER A 130 14.98 -27.50 -2.20
N THR A 131 14.81 -27.51 -3.52
CA THR A 131 13.99 -28.45 -4.32
C THR A 131 12.71 -29.02 -3.68
N SER A 132 11.55 -28.37 -3.93
CA SER A 132 10.23 -28.96 -4.27
C SER A 132 9.02 -28.16 -3.71
N ASN A 133 9.20 -27.37 -2.65
CA ASN A 133 8.11 -26.62 -1.99
C ASN A 133 8.38 -25.11 -1.97
N HIS A 134 8.52 -24.49 -3.15
CA HIS A 134 8.75 -23.05 -3.27
C HIS A 134 7.42 -22.29 -3.24
N ASN A 135 7.31 -21.34 -2.31
CA ASN A 135 6.49 -20.16 -2.54
C ASN A 135 7.40 -19.06 -3.10
N TYR A 136 6.86 -18.20 -3.97
CA TYR A 136 7.61 -17.12 -4.60
C TYR A 136 7.57 -15.82 -3.78
N TYR A 137 7.20 -15.90 -2.51
CA TYR A 137 7.09 -14.75 -1.64
C TYR A 137 8.44 -14.43 -0.98
N VAL A 138 8.89 -13.18 -1.12
CA VAL A 138 10.17 -12.72 -0.58
C VAL A 138 10.00 -11.40 0.16
N ARG A 139 9.99 -11.47 1.50
CA ARG A 139 9.72 -10.30 2.38
C ARG A 139 10.78 -9.20 2.27
N LYS A 140 12.02 -9.54 1.92
CA LYS A 140 13.16 -8.61 1.89
C LYS A 140 13.15 -7.64 0.70
N THR A 141 12.25 -7.85 -0.26
CA THR A 141 12.11 -7.01 -1.44
C THR A 141 10.75 -6.34 -1.46
N PHE A 142 10.69 -5.23 -2.18
CA PHE A 142 9.46 -4.62 -2.65
C PHE A 142 9.39 -4.79 -4.18
N PRO A 143 8.29 -5.34 -4.72
CA PRO A 143 7.21 -6.03 -3.99
C PRO A 143 7.68 -7.33 -3.32
N TYR A 144 6.82 -7.95 -2.49
CA TYR A 144 7.08 -9.20 -1.75
C TYR A 144 7.23 -10.47 -2.60
N TYR A 145 7.93 -10.42 -3.72
CA TYR A 145 8.09 -11.55 -4.62
C TYR A 145 9.54 -11.77 -4.97
N SER A 146 9.90 -13.03 -5.21
CA SER A 146 11.19 -13.38 -5.79
C SER A 146 11.37 -12.66 -7.13
N ALA A 147 12.63 -12.45 -7.52
CA ALA A 147 12.92 -11.75 -8.76
C ALA A 147 12.50 -12.57 -10.00
N ASN A 148 12.40 -13.90 -9.92
CA ASN A 148 11.96 -14.74 -11.03
C ASN A 148 10.47 -15.10 -11.00
N TYR A 149 9.68 -14.54 -10.07
CA TYR A 149 8.25 -14.85 -9.97
C TYR A 149 7.48 -14.52 -11.27
N ASN A 150 6.68 -15.47 -11.78
CA ASN A 150 5.77 -15.30 -12.89
C ASN A 150 4.41 -14.74 -12.40
N PRO A 151 4.01 -13.51 -12.77
CA PRO A 151 2.76 -12.90 -12.35
C PRO A 151 1.50 -13.64 -12.81
N LEU A 152 1.62 -14.53 -13.79
CA LEU A 152 0.52 -15.29 -14.38
C LEU A 152 0.25 -16.62 -13.65
N VAL A 153 1.12 -17.03 -12.71
CA VAL A 153 0.93 -18.26 -11.92
C VAL A 153 0.67 -17.97 -10.45
N ASN A 154 0.08 -18.96 -9.77
CA ASN A 154 -0.15 -18.88 -8.33
C ASN A 154 1.20 -18.79 -7.59
N PRO A 155 1.46 -17.72 -6.81
CA PRO A 155 2.73 -17.53 -6.10
C PRO A 155 2.99 -18.56 -5.00
N MET A 156 2.00 -19.35 -4.60
CA MET A 156 2.18 -20.45 -3.66
C MET A 156 2.69 -21.74 -4.31
N LEU A 157 2.60 -21.88 -5.63
CA LEU A 157 3.00 -23.09 -6.34
C LEU A 157 4.45 -22.96 -6.78
N ALA A 158 5.22 -24.04 -6.61
CA ALA A 158 6.63 -24.10 -7.00
C ALA A 158 6.86 -24.18 -8.52
N GLN A 159 5.78 -24.29 -9.30
CA GLN A 159 5.83 -24.53 -10.74
C GLN A 159 5.45 -23.27 -11.53
N GLY A 160 6.07 -23.09 -12.70
CA GLY A 160 5.67 -22.09 -13.69
C GLY A 160 6.40 -20.74 -13.64
N SER A 161 7.32 -20.51 -12.69
CA SER A 161 8.18 -19.32 -12.71
C SER A 161 9.67 -19.60 -12.97
N ALA A 162 10.08 -20.85 -13.22
CA ALA A 162 11.49 -21.19 -13.44
C ALA A 162 12.05 -20.57 -14.73
N ASP A 163 11.22 -20.50 -15.77
CA ASP A 163 11.58 -19.98 -17.09
C ASP A 163 11.32 -18.47 -17.23
N TRP A 164 10.71 -17.86 -16.20
CA TRP A 164 10.47 -16.43 -16.21
C TRP A 164 11.76 -15.66 -15.90
N PRO A 165 11.97 -14.55 -16.60
CA PRO A 165 13.15 -13.75 -16.38
C PRO A 165 13.21 -13.10 -15.01
N THR A 166 14.41 -12.67 -14.64
CA THR A 166 14.60 -11.77 -13.50
C THR A 166 13.86 -10.46 -13.76
N MET A 167 13.03 -10.10 -12.79
CA MET A 167 12.19 -8.92 -12.73
C MET A 167 12.74 -7.88 -11.76
N PRO A 168 12.40 -6.60 -11.97
CA PRO A 168 12.81 -5.53 -11.07
C PRO A 168 12.23 -5.74 -9.66
N ARG A 169 13.10 -5.66 -8.66
CA ARG A 169 12.77 -5.65 -7.23
C ARG A 169 13.60 -4.57 -6.54
N LEU A 170 12.99 -3.85 -5.62
CA LEU A 170 13.70 -2.92 -4.74
C LEU A 170 14.07 -3.68 -3.46
N PRO A 171 15.36 -3.81 -3.08
CA PRO A 171 15.71 -4.31 -1.76
C PRO A 171 15.07 -3.40 -0.71
N ARG A 172 14.45 -4.00 0.30
CA ARG A 172 14.00 -3.24 1.46
C ARG A 172 15.18 -2.92 2.34
N ALA A 173 15.24 -1.68 2.80
CA ALA A 173 16.27 -1.20 3.67
C ALA A 173 15.70 -0.45 4.87
N THR A 174 16.44 -0.50 5.97
CA THR A 174 16.21 0.26 7.19
C THR A 174 17.45 1.11 7.48
N LEU A 175 17.39 1.96 8.50
CA LEU A 175 18.55 2.72 8.95
C LEU A 175 19.37 1.92 9.95
N SER A 176 20.68 2.01 9.81
CA SER A 176 21.63 1.66 10.86
C SER A 176 21.54 2.65 12.01
N VAL A 177 21.66 2.10 13.22
CA VAL A 177 21.98 2.87 14.42
C VAL A 177 23.50 2.85 14.64
N PRO A 178 24.08 3.89 15.28
CA PRO A 178 25.52 3.98 15.51
C PRO A 178 26.09 2.69 16.11
N ARG A 179 27.17 2.19 15.52
CA ARG A 179 27.81 0.92 15.92
C ARG A 179 28.29 0.98 17.38
N ILE A 180 27.84 0.03 18.18
CA ILE A 180 28.47 -0.32 19.45
C ILE A 180 29.15 -1.68 19.24
N GLY A 181 30.44 -1.67 18.90
CA GLY A 181 31.23 -2.88 18.62
C GLY A 181 31.10 -3.41 17.19
N SER A 182 31.27 -4.73 17.01
CA SER A 182 31.31 -5.41 15.70
C SER A 182 29.94 -5.61 15.04
N PHE A 183 28.85 -5.40 15.79
CA PHE A 183 27.49 -5.47 15.25
C PHE A 183 27.06 -4.08 14.79
N SER A 184 26.45 -4.01 13.60
CA SER A 184 25.70 -2.81 13.22
C SER A 184 24.27 -3.01 13.69
N PRO A 185 23.85 -2.37 14.80
CA PRO A 185 22.47 -2.46 15.20
C PRO A 185 21.63 -1.79 14.11
N ARG A 186 20.46 -2.39 13.87
CA ARG A 186 19.41 -1.83 13.00
C ARG A 186 18.41 -1.09 13.86
N MET A 187 17.60 -0.25 13.24
CA MET A 187 16.42 0.32 13.89
C MET A 187 15.54 -0.78 14.51
N THR A 188 15.24 -0.65 15.79
CA THR A 188 14.37 -1.56 16.55
C THR A 188 12.90 -1.36 16.18
N SER A 189 12.03 -2.34 16.50
CA SER A 189 10.60 -2.22 16.25
C SER A 189 10.01 -1.00 16.94
N SER A 190 10.40 -0.71 18.18
CA SER A 190 9.96 0.47 18.94
C SER A 190 10.41 1.78 18.29
N GLU A 191 11.67 1.88 17.86
CA GLU A 191 12.17 3.07 17.16
C GLU A 191 11.47 3.27 15.82
N SER A 192 11.27 2.19 15.05
CA SER A 192 10.57 2.27 13.76
C SER A 192 9.11 2.66 13.92
N GLN A 193 8.45 2.22 14.99
CA GLN A 193 7.08 2.62 15.30
C GLN A 193 7.02 4.09 15.69
N GLN A 194 7.91 4.57 16.54
CA GLN A 194 7.97 6.00 16.91
C GLN A 194 8.28 6.91 15.72
N LEU A 195 9.06 6.41 14.76
CA LEU A 195 9.43 7.16 13.56
C LEU A 195 8.33 7.19 12.50
N ILE A 196 7.59 6.08 12.36
CA ILE A 196 6.66 5.87 11.24
C ILE A 196 5.22 6.16 11.63
N GLN A 197 4.87 5.96 12.90
CA GLN A 197 3.58 6.33 13.47
C GLN A 197 3.74 7.72 14.06
N ASP A 198 3.17 8.71 13.41
CA ASP A 198 3.26 10.11 13.81
C ASP A 198 2.72 10.32 15.24
N GLY A 199 3.34 11.21 16.02
CA GLY A 199 2.89 11.59 17.36
C GLY A 199 1.70 12.57 17.37
N ASP A 200 1.32 13.07 16.20
CA ASP A 200 0.25 14.07 16.01
C ASP A 200 -1.07 13.47 15.50
N ASP A 201 -1.13 12.15 15.32
CA ASP A 201 -2.39 11.45 15.05
C ASP A 201 -3.27 11.53 16.31
N LEU A 202 -4.18 12.50 16.30
CA LEU A 202 -5.20 12.69 17.33
C LEU A 202 -5.90 11.36 17.55
N LEU A 203 -6.03 10.92 18.80
CA LEU A 203 -6.79 9.71 19.15
C LEU A 203 -8.22 9.87 18.67
N THR A 204 -8.52 9.35 17.49
CA THR A 204 -9.86 9.26 16.96
C THR A 204 -10.35 7.82 17.11
N VAL A 205 -11.40 7.62 17.89
CA VAL A 205 -12.14 6.36 17.91
C VAL A 205 -13.17 6.46 16.80
N GLU A 206 -12.92 5.68 15.76
CA GLU A 206 -13.90 5.38 14.73
C GLU A 206 -14.52 4.04 15.11
N THR A 207 -15.85 3.99 15.15
CA THR A 207 -16.59 2.75 15.35
C THR A 207 -16.51 1.90 14.09
N GLU A 208 -16.58 0.57 14.23
CA GLU A 208 -16.66 -0.37 13.10
C GLU A 208 -17.88 -0.12 12.20
N ASP A 209 -18.89 0.59 12.73
CA ASP A 209 -20.02 1.12 11.99
C ASP A 209 -19.64 2.41 11.24
N ASP A 210 -19.67 2.33 9.91
CA ASP A 210 -19.34 3.40 8.98
C ASP A 210 -20.34 4.58 8.95
N THR A 211 -21.48 4.44 9.62
CA THR A 211 -22.53 5.48 9.66
C THR A 211 -22.37 6.49 10.79
N LEU A 212 -21.47 6.22 11.75
CA LEU A 212 -21.28 7.05 12.93
C LEU A 212 -20.13 8.07 12.75
N PRO A 213 -20.23 9.26 13.37
CA PRO A 213 -19.20 10.27 13.33
C PRO A 213 -17.97 9.85 14.15
N VAL A 214 -16.79 10.22 13.66
CA VAL A 214 -15.51 9.96 14.33
C VAL A 214 -15.39 10.78 15.62
N ALA A 215 -15.13 10.12 16.76
CA ALA A 215 -14.98 10.79 18.05
C ALA A 215 -13.52 11.05 18.38
N GLN A 216 -13.16 12.30 18.68
CA GLN A 216 -11.81 12.67 19.13
C GLN A 216 -11.71 12.51 20.66
N MET A 217 -10.80 11.66 21.13
CA MET A 217 -10.52 11.46 22.55
C MET A 217 -9.35 12.32 23.00
N VAL A 218 -9.55 13.06 24.09
CA VAL A 218 -8.47 13.70 24.86
C VAL A 218 -8.20 12.82 26.07
N ARG A 219 -7.04 12.16 26.12
CA ARG A 219 -6.65 11.39 27.31
C ARG A 219 -6.20 12.35 28.40
N SER A 220 -6.98 12.46 29.48
CA SER A 220 -6.58 13.08 30.73
C SER A 220 -5.61 12.14 31.48
N THR A 221 -4.35 12.54 31.61
CA THR A 221 -3.37 11.84 32.44
C THR A 221 -3.53 12.29 33.89
N VAL A 222 -4.21 11.51 34.71
CA VAL A 222 -4.04 11.53 36.17
C VAL A 222 -3.79 10.10 36.63
N ALA A 223 -2.53 9.82 37.01
CA ALA A 223 -2.18 8.73 37.91
C ALA A 223 -0.88 9.13 38.62
N ASP A 224 -1.01 9.34 39.94
CA ASP A 224 0.02 9.74 40.89
C ASP A 224 1.28 8.86 40.84
N VAL A 225 2.44 9.52 40.85
CA VAL A 225 3.77 8.93 40.95
C VAL A 225 4.26 9.04 42.39
N ALA A 226 4.10 7.96 43.17
CA ALA A 226 4.59 7.90 44.56
C ALA A 226 5.92 7.14 44.74
N ASN A 227 6.51 6.52 43.70
CA ASN A 227 7.75 5.74 43.81
C ASN A 227 8.71 6.05 42.65
N GLY A 228 9.65 6.98 42.88
CA GLY A 228 10.58 7.50 41.86
C GLY A 228 11.27 6.48 40.96
N TYR A 229 11.70 6.97 39.78
CA TYR A 229 12.29 6.32 38.59
C TYR A 229 11.25 5.73 37.60
N SER A 230 11.13 6.09 36.31
CA SER A 230 11.76 7.09 35.43
C SER A 230 10.66 7.62 34.49
N MET A 231 10.58 8.94 34.30
CA MET A 231 9.73 9.51 33.24
C MET A 231 10.37 9.16 31.89
N ASN A 232 9.92 8.08 31.26
CA ASN A 232 9.99 8.03 29.80
C ASN A 232 9.14 9.21 29.31
N PRO A 233 9.62 10.08 28.40
CA PRO A 233 8.73 11.00 27.73
C PRO A 233 7.66 10.14 27.05
N ALA A 234 6.47 10.09 27.65
CA ALA A 234 5.34 9.36 27.13
C ALA A 234 4.83 10.13 25.92
N GLN A 235 5.52 9.94 24.80
CA GLN A 235 5.04 10.34 23.50
C GLN A 235 3.72 9.61 23.28
N ARG A 236 2.73 10.33 22.76
CA ARG A 236 1.41 9.79 22.43
C ARG A 236 1.63 8.56 21.54
N ALA A 237 1.32 7.37 22.03
CA ALA A 237 1.12 6.20 21.17
C ALA A 237 -0.18 6.48 20.43
N THR A 238 -0.05 7.04 19.24
CA THR A 238 -1.19 7.28 18.37
C THR A 238 -1.72 5.95 17.87
N GLY A 239 -2.94 5.93 17.32
CA GLY A 239 -3.54 4.71 16.80
C GLY A 239 -2.72 4.05 15.70
N GLY A 240 -1.68 4.74 15.18
CA GLY A 240 -0.71 4.21 14.23
C GLY A 240 -1.37 3.76 12.93
N ARG A 241 -2.53 4.35 12.61
CA ARG A 241 -3.33 3.97 11.44
C ARG A 241 -2.61 4.37 10.18
N TYR A 242 -2.03 5.57 10.13
CA TYR A 242 -1.16 5.94 9.03
C TYR A 242 0.26 5.44 9.29
N THR A 243 0.83 4.81 8.27
CA THR A 243 2.24 4.44 8.22
C THR A 243 2.79 4.83 6.87
N TRP A 244 4.11 4.83 6.72
CA TRP A 244 4.73 5.16 5.46
C TRP A 244 5.93 4.27 5.20
N PHE A 245 6.27 4.17 3.91
CA PHE A 245 7.56 3.71 3.43
C PHE A 245 7.99 4.62 2.28
N ALA A 246 9.24 4.55 1.86
CA ALA A 246 9.71 5.36 0.73
C ALA A 246 10.41 4.50 -0.31
N THR A 247 10.17 4.77 -1.59
CA THR A 247 10.98 4.18 -2.66
C THR A 247 11.92 5.23 -3.22
N VAL A 248 13.20 4.88 -3.41
CA VAL A 248 14.24 5.79 -3.86
C VAL A 248 14.72 5.33 -5.23
N ARG A 249 14.68 6.23 -6.20
CA ARG A 249 15.18 6.01 -7.56
C ARG A 249 16.38 6.92 -7.83
N PRO A 250 17.58 6.36 -8.10
CA PRO A 250 18.73 7.19 -8.48
C PRO A 250 18.47 7.89 -9.81
N THR A 251 18.80 9.18 -9.89
CA THR A 251 18.77 9.98 -11.13
C THR A 251 20.18 10.30 -11.62
N SER A 252 21.14 10.40 -10.70
CA SER A 252 22.56 10.54 -10.98
C SER A 252 23.36 9.90 -9.83
N VAL A 253 24.69 10.02 -9.86
CA VAL A 253 25.58 9.43 -8.82
C VAL A 253 25.23 9.91 -7.41
N ASN A 254 24.87 11.19 -7.23
CA ASN A 254 24.62 11.78 -5.91
C ASN A 254 23.22 12.41 -5.78
N THR A 255 22.33 12.14 -6.74
CA THR A 255 20.95 12.64 -6.70
C THR A 255 19.97 11.52 -6.99
N ALA A 256 18.88 11.52 -6.24
CA ALA A 256 17.79 10.59 -6.40
C ALA A 256 16.45 11.30 -6.23
N VAL A 257 15.38 10.63 -6.65
CA VAL A 257 14.02 11.00 -6.30
C VAL A 257 13.52 10.00 -5.26
N ALA A 258 13.05 10.52 -4.14
CA ALA A 258 12.37 9.73 -3.13
C ALA A 258 10.86 9.91 -3.28
N SER A 259 10.15 8.80 -3.32
CA SER A 259 8.69 8.73 -3.31
C SER A 259 8.23 8.24 -1.95
N VAL A 260 7.69 9.12 -1.10
CA VAL A 260 7.09 8.73 0.18
C VAL A 260 5.67 8.27 -0.07
N VAL A 261 5.38 7.05 0.37
CA VAL A 261 4.10 6.36 0.20
C VAL A 261 3.44 6.25 1.56
N VAL A 262 2.31 6.92 1.73
CA VAL A 262 1.52 6.89 2.96
C VAL A 262 0.39 5.89 2.80
N MET A 263 0.28 4.98 3.76
CA MET A 263 -0.71 3.91 3.79
C MET A 263 -1.61 4.04 5.02
N TYR A 264 -2.89 3.74 4.86
CA TYR A 264 -3.86 3.65 5.94
C TYR A 264 -4.02 2.19 6.40
N ASN A 265 -4.00 1.96 7.71
CA ASN A 265 -4.12 0.65 8.35
C ASN A 265 -3.26 -0.46 7.72
N ARG A 266 -2.03 -0.11 7.33
CA ARG A 266 -1.10 -1.04 6.66
C ARG A 266 -0.95 -2.34 7.46
N LYS A 267 -1.31 -3.48 6.86
CA LYS A 267 -1.07 -4.80 7.44
C LYS A 267 0.43 -5.02 7.64
N ARG A 268 0.83 -5.28 8.89
CA ARG A 268 2.25 -5.39 9.31
C ARG A 268 2.74 -6.83 9.45
N SER A 269 1.80 -7.76 9.59
CA SER A 269 2.11 -9.18 9.58
C SER A 269 2.24 -9.65 8.14
N PHE A 270 3.22 -10.52 7.93
CA PHE A 270 3.40 -11.24 6.69
C PHE A 270 3.37 -12.72 7.06
N GLU A 271 2.22 -13.34 6.89
CA GLU A 271 2.08 -14.77 7.11
C GLU A 271 2.50 -15.46 5.82
N LEU A 272 3.53 -16.30 5.88
CA LEU A 272 3.83 -17.16 4.74
C LEU A 272 2.78 -18.27 4.73
N PRO A 273 2.03 -18.44 3.64
CA PRO A 273 1.10 -19.55 3.57
C PRO A 273 1.89 -20.86 3.59
N PHE A 274 1.45 -21.81 4.41
CA PHE A 274 2.12 -23.10 4.56
C PHE A 274 2.20 -23.82 3.21
N SER A 275 3.32 -24.48 2.94
CA SER A 275 3.61 -25.18 1.69
C SER A 275 2.82 -26.49 1.51
N ASP A 276 1.70 -26.67 2.22
CA ASP A 276 0.88 -27.84 2.01
C ASP A 276 0.02 -27.60 0.77
N ALA A 277 0.46 -28.20 -0.35
CA ALA A 277 -0.16 -28.11 -1.67
C ALA A 277 -1.61 -28.65 -1.74
N THR A 278 -2.18 -29.05 -0.60
CA THR A 278 -3.55 -29.55 -0.44
C THR A 278 -4.55 -28.49 0.04
N ILE A 279 -4.09 -27.27 0.35
CA ILE A 279 -4.98 -26.19 0.75
C ILE A 279 -5.57 -25.52 -0.52
N ASP A 280 -6.63 -26.14 -1.03
CA ASP A 280 -7.56 -25.59 -2.04
C ASP A 280 -8.43 -24.43 -1.50
N SER A 281 -8.19 -23.94 -0.28
CA SER A 281 -8.87 -22.74 0.16
C SER A 281 -8.24 -21.55 -0.56
N GLU A 282 -9.01 -20.78 -1.32
CA GLU A 282 -8.58 -19.53 -1.98
C GLU A 282 -8.06 -18.45 -1.00
N ASP A 283 -8.28 -18.63 0.30
CA ASP A 283 -8.15 -17.62 1.34
C ASP A 283 -6.70 -17.19 1.70
N PRO A 284 -5.70 -18.09 1.86
CA PRO A 284 -4.38 -17.71 2.32
C PRO A 284 -3.53 -17.05 1.23
N VAL A 285 -3.75 -17.35 -0.06
CA VAL A 285 -3.08 -16.65 -1.17
C VAL A 285 -3.54 -15.19 -1.19
N LYS A 286 -4.87 -14.99 -1.24
CA LYS A 286 -5.52 -13.67 -1.28
C LYS A 286 -5.22 -12.83 -0.03
N ALA A 287 -5.14 -13.45 1.15
CA ALA A 287 -4.85 -12.74 2.39
C ALA A 287 -3.39 -12.26 2.53
N ASN A 288 -2.44 -12.94 1.86
CA ASN A 288 -1.01 -12.66 1.98
C ASN A 288 -0.45 -11.77 0.85
N ASN A 289 -1.03 -11.84 -0.36
CA ASN A 289 -0.68 -10.91 -1.44
C ASN A 289 -1.40 -9.56 -1.36
N ALA A 290 -2.48 -9.42 -0.58
CA ALA A 290 -3.39 -8.27 -0.69
C ALA A 290 -2.69 -6.90 -0.70
N ALA A 291 -1.65 -6.71 0.13
CA ALA A 291 -1.00 -5.41 0.29
C ALA A 291 -0.10 -5.01 -0.89
N GLU A 292 0.53 -5.97 -1.58
CA GLU A 292 1.46 -5.72 -2.67
C GLU A 292 1.32 -6.85 -3.70
N ARG A 293 0.66 -6.57 -4.82
CA ARG A 293 0.32 -7.58 -5.83
C ARG A 293 1.05 -7.28 -7.12
N VAL A 294 1.75 -8.27 -7.66
CA VAL A 294 2.49 -8.12 -8.91
C VAL A 294 1.62 -8.56 -10.08
N THR A 295 1.59 -7.72 -11.10
CA THR A 295 0.92 -7.95 -12.38
C THR A 295 1.88 -7.63 -13.52
N TRP A 296 1.63 -8.23 -14.67
CA TRP A 296 2.32 -7.91 -15.91
C TRP A 296 1.52 -6.87 -16.70
N VAL A 297 2.22 -5.95 -17.38
CA VAL A 297 1.57 -5.01 -18.29
C VAL A 297 1.48 -5.64 -19.67
N ASP A 298 0.28 -6.02 -20.08
CA ASP A 298 -0.03 -6.66 -21.36
C ASP A 298 0.03 -5.66 -22.51
N THR A 299 -0.70 -4.55 -22.37
CA THR A 299 -0.72 -3.47 -23.36
C THR A 299 -0.72 -2.11 -22.68
N ALA A 300 -0.22 -1.09 -23.39
CA ALA A 300 -0.13 0.27 -22.89
C ALA A 300 -0.29 1.29 -24.02
N ALA A 301 -0.93 2.42 -23.73
CA ALA A 301 -1.14 3.54 -24.64
C ALA A 301 -1.07 4.89 -23.91
N ASP A 302 -0.73 5.95 -24.64
CA ASP A 302 -0.87 7.35 -24.25
C ASP A 302 0.01 7.91 -23.12
N PHE A 303 1.14 7.27 -22.78
CA PHE A 303 2.11 7.75 -21.75
C PHE A 303 3.04 8.88 -22.20
N ARG A 304 2.54 9.86 -22.96
CA ARG A 304 3.34 10.99 -23.46
C ARG A 304 2.68 12.32 -23.08
N GLY A 305 3.44 13.22 -22.45
CA GLY A 305 2.98 14.57 -22.11
C GLY A 305 2.70 14.81 -20.61
N GLY A 306 2.98 13.85 -19.75
CA GLY A 306 3.04 14.01 -18.29
C GLY A 306 1.72 13.85 -17.53
N GLY A 307 0.72 13.18 -18.11
CA GLY A 307 -0.60 12.92 -17.50
C GLY A 307 -0.95 11.44 -17.35
N GLY A 308 0.05 10.56 -17.36
CA GLY A 308 -0.12 9.11 -17.36
C GLY A 308 -0.64 8.57 -18.69
N GLY A 309 -1.48 7.53 -18.66
CA GLY A 309 -1.96 6.82 -19.85
C GLY A 309 -2.87 5.65 -19.52
N SER A 310 -3.22 4.85 -20.52
CA SER A 310 -4.03 3.64 -20.34
C SER A 310 -3.17 2.38 -20.42
N ILE A 311 -3.39 1.43 -19.52
CA ILE A 311 -2.73 0.11 -19.55
C ILE A 311 -3.73 -1.00 -19.31
N ARG A 312 -3.48 -2.15 -19.94
CA ARG A 312 -4.10 -3.42 -19.59
C ARG A 312 -3.12 -4.21 -18.74
N ILE A 313 -3.53 -4.54 -17.54
CA ILE A 313 -2.75 -5.36 -16.61
C ILE A 313 -3.33 -6.76 -16.56
N VAL A 314 -2.46 -7.75 -16.36
CA VAL A 314 -2.82 -9.15 -16.22
C VAL A 314 -2.13 -9.76 -15.01
N GLY A 315 -2.88 -10.57 -14.27
CA GLY A 315 -2.39 -11.29 -13.10
C GLY A 315 -3.05 -12.64 -12.96
N SER A 316 -2.43 -13.55 -12.21
CA SER A 316 -2.99 -14.87 -11.92
C SER A 316 -4.36 -14.77 -11.23
N GLN A 317 -5.30 -15.64 -11.58
CA GLN A 317 -6.59 -15.78 -10.87
C GLN A 317 -6.44 -16.14 -9.37
N ALA A 318 -5.28 -16.66 -8.97
CA ALA A 318 -4.96 -16.90 -7.56
C ALA A 318 -4.68 -15.61 -6.76
N VAL A 319 -4.43 -14.48 -7.44
CA VAL A 319 -4.16 -13.17 -6.85
C VAL A 319 -5.39 -12.28 -6.96
N SER A 320 -5.70 -11.52 -5.91
CA SER A 320 -6.84 -10.60 -5.92
C SER A 320 -6.73 -9.59 -7.06
N SER A 321 -7.80 -9.44 -7.84
CA SER A 321 -7.94 -8.45 -8.92
C SER A 321 -8.45 -7.09 -8.44
N GLN A 322 -8.72 -6.92 -7.13
CA GLN A 322 -9.30 -5.70 -6.56
C GLN A 322 -8.43 -4.48 -6.83
N LEU A 323 -8.97 -3.53 -7.57
CA LEU A 323 -8.35 -2.25 -7.87
C LEU A 323 -9.47 -1.28 -8.16
N PHE A 324 -9.40 -0.11 -7.52
CA PHE A 324 -10.43 0.92 -7.59
C PHE A 324 -9.83 2.24 -8.07
N GLU A 325 -10.72 3.13 -8.51
CA GLU A 325 -10.35 4.52 -8.74
C GLU A 325 -9.82 5.15 -7.44
N GLY A 326 -8.72 5.89 -7.56
CA GLY A 326 -8.03 6.51 -6.44
C GLY A 326 -6.91 5.65 -5.82
N ASP A 327 -6.87 4.34 -6.11
CA ASP A 327 -5.77 3.48 -5.70
C ASP A 327 -4.45 3.89 -6.36
N TRP A 328 -3.34 3.36 -5.84
CA TRP A 328 -2.01 3.60 -6.38
C TRP A 328 -1.38 2.32 -6.90
N ILE A 329 -0.70 2.47 -8.03
CA ILE A 329 0.18 1.44 -8.58
C ILE A 329 1.58 2.00 -8.74
N VAL A 330 2.56 1.12 -8.83
CA VAL A 330 3.91 1.47 -9.26
C VAL A 330 4.29 0.65 -10.48
N LEU A 331 4.72 1.34 -11.53
CA LEU A 331 5.32 0.70 -12.69
C LEU A 331 6.81 0.52 -12.43
N MET A 332 7.34 -0.65 -12.76
CA MET A 332 8.72 -1.03 -12.53
C MET A 332 9.28 -1.73 -13.77
N ARG A 333 10.53 -1.42 -14.14
CA ARG A 333 11.28 -2.15 -15.17
C ARG A 333 12.78 -2.08 -14.92
N PHE A 334 13.55 -2.86 -15.66
CA PHE A 334 14.98 -2.64 -15.79
C PHE A 334 15.29 -1.65 -16.92
N VAL A 335 16.31 -0.82 -16.71
CA VAL A 335 16.99 -0.05 -17.76
C VAL A 335 18.47 -0.42 -17.64
N GLY A 336 18.93 -1.32 -18.51
CA GLY A 336 20.19 -2.03 -18.29
C GLY A 336 20.09 -2.93 -17.06
N THR A 337 20.89 -2.68 -16.03
CA THR A 337 20.85 -3.41 -14.75
C THR A 337 20.17 -2.63 -13.63
N THR A 338 19.77 -1.39 -13.90
CA THR A 338 19.18 -0.48 -12.92
C THR A 338 17.67 -0.66 -12.89
N VAL A 339 17.11 -0.83 -11.70
CA VAL A 339 15.65 -0.80 -11.51
C VAL A 339 15.19 0.65 -11.56
N VAL A 340 14.26 0.94 -12.46
CA VAL A 340 13.53 2.20 -12.49
C VAL A 340 12.07 1.95 -12.14
N HIS A 341 11.49 2.89 -11.40
CA HIS A 341 10.08 2.84 -11.03
C HIS A 341 9.44 4.23 -11.06
N ALA A 342 8.11 4.27 -11.15
CA ALA A 342 7.33 5.48 -10.99
C ALA A 342 5.94 5.12 -10.43
N TRP A 343 5.45 5.97 -9.53
CA TRP A 343 4.13 5.83 -8.93
C TRP A 343 3.08 6.50 -9.80
N TYR A 344 1.93 5.85 -9.90
CA TYR A 344 0.79 6.31 -10.66
C TYR A 344 -0.48 6.19 -9.82
N ARG A 345 -1.36 7.18 -9.96
CA ARG A 345 -2.69 7.14 -9.38
C ARG A 345 -3.66 6.56 -10.38
N VAL A 346 -4.50 5.63 -9.97
CA VAL A 346 -5.56 5.08 -10.82
C VAL A 346 -6.68 6.10 -10.92
N LEU A 347 -6.93 6.58 -12.14
CA LEU A 347 -8.06 7.47 -12.44
C LEU A 347 -9.32 6.69 -12.78
N TYR A 348 -9.15 5.51 -13.38
CA TYR A 348 -10.24 4.66 -13.79
C TYR A 348 -9.77 3.21 -13.81
N ALA A 349 -10.64 2.30 -13.37
CA ALA A 349 -10.46 0.87 -13.49
C ALA A 349 -11.78 0.25 -13.90
N ASP A 350 -11.74 -0.72 -14.83
CA ASP A 350 -12.93 -1.46 -15.23
C ASP A 350 -13.60 -2.11 -14.01
N GLN A 351 -14.92 -1.93 -13.90
CA GLN A 351 -15.71 -2.48 -12.80
C GLN A 351 -15.70 -4.01 -12.82
N GLU A 352 -15.84 -4.60 -14.01
CA GLU A 352 -15.79 -6.03 -14.23
C GLU A 352 -14.40 -6.47 -14.67
N VAL A 353 -13.98 -7.63 -14.17
CA VAL A 353 -12.69 -8.24 -14.49
C VAL A 353 -12.91 -9.23 -15.62
N GLU A 354 -12.09 -9.17 -16.65
CA GLU A 354 -12.10 -10.17 -17.71
C GLU A 354 -11.32 -11.41 -17.22
N LEU A 355 -11.93 -12.58 -17.28
CA LEU A 355 -11.29 -13.84 -16.92
C LEU A 355 -10.90 -14.59 -18.18
N ASP A 356 -9.63 -14.98 -18.27
CA ASP A 356 -9.13 -15.83 -19.34
C ASP A 356 -8.49 -17.08 -18.73
N ASN A 357 -9.01 -18.25 -19.10
CA ASN A 357 -8.55 -19.53 -18.58
C ASN A 357 -7.46 -20.18 -19.44
N ALA A 358 -7.11 -19.58 -20.58
CA ALA A 358 -6.15 -20.10 -21.53
C ALA A 358 -5.18 -19.02 -22.05
N TYR A 359 -4.91 -18.00 -21.25
CA TYR A 359 -4.05 -16.89 -21.63
C TYR A 359 -2.62 -17.38 -21.92
N PRO A 360 -2.05 -17.11 -23.11
CA PRO A 360 -0.73 -17.60 -23.47
C PRO A 360 0.35 -16.83 -22.71
N ASP A 361 1.15 -17.55 -21.92
CA ASP A 361 2.30 -16.98 -21.24
C ASP A 361 3.33 -16.49 -22.27
N PRO A 362 3.76 -15.22 -22.23
CA PRO A 362 4.63 -14.64 -23.26
C PRO A 362 6.04 -15.24 -23.30
N HIS A 363 6.48 -15.89 -22.21
CA HIS A 363 7.83 -16.49 -22.11
C HIS A 363 7.84 -17.99 -22.35
N THR A 364 6.78 -18.69 -21.94
CA THR A 364 6.71 -20.16 -22.03
C THR A 364 5.76 -20.67 -23.11
N GLY A 365 4.79 -19.85 -23.53
CA GLY A 365 3.69 -20.26 -24.41
C GLY A 365 2.62 -21.12 -23.73
N ASP A 366 2.81 -21.46 -22.45
CA ASP A 366 1.84 -22.23 -21.66
C ASP A 366 0.54 -21.43 -21.48
N SER A 367 -0.60 -22.13 -21.53
CA SER A 367 -1.89 -21.54 -21.17
C SER A 367 -1.98 -21.35 -19.64
N ARG A 368 -2.34 -20.14 -19.22
CA ARG A 368 -2.49 -19.73 -17.82
C ARG A 368 -3.92 -19.25 -17.53
N GLN A 369 -4.35 -19.45 -16.28
CA GLN A 369 -5.59 -18.88 -15.76
C GLN A 369 -5.32 -17.52 -15.13
N VAL A 370 -5.75 -16.47 -15.82
CA VAL A 370 -5.47 -15.09 -15.46
C VAL A 370 -6.74 -14.26 -15.41
N TRP A 371 -6.64 -13.11 -14.77
CA TRP A 371 -7.57 -12.02 -14.91
C TRP A 371 -6.91 -10.86 -15.65
N LEU A 372 -7.69 -10.12 -16.44
CA LEU A 372 -7.27 -8.93 -17.15
C LEU A 372 -8.13 -7.74 -16.73
N ARG A 373 -7.52 -6.55 -16.71
CA ARG A 373 -8.22 -5.31 -16.38
C ARG A 373 -7.60 -4.13 -17.11
N ASN A 374 -8.44 -3.32 -17.75
CA ASN A 374 -7.99 -2.04 -18.30
C ASN A 374 -8.10 -0.97 -17.21
N ILE A 375 -7.06 -0.14 -17.14
CA ILE A 375 -6.97 0.94 -16.18
C ILE A 375 -6.39 2.18 -16.87
N THR A 376 -6.86 3.34 -16.44
CA THR A 376 -6.29 4.63 -16.81
C THR A 376 -5.62 5.20 -15.59
N VAL A 377 -4.40 5.65 -15.75
CA VAL A 377 -3.55 6.12 -14.66
C VAL A 377 -3.03 7.52 -14.92
N ASP A 378 -2.80 8.27 -13.86
CA ASP A 378 -2.18 9.60 -13.86
C ASP A 378 -0.78 9.51 -13.24
N GLY A 379 0.19 10.17 -13.87
CA GLY A 379 1.58 10.16 -13.43
C GLY A 379 2.57 10.59 -14.52
N PRO A 380 3.88 10.40 -14.27
CA PRO A 380 4.91 10.82 -15.20
C PRO A 380 4.92 9.98 -16.49
N ASP A 381 5.57 10.50 -17.54
CA ASP A 381 5.77 9.73 -18.77
C ASP A 381 6.50 8.41 -18.51
N TRP A 382 6.01 7.34 -19.14
CA TRP A 382 6.63 6.03 -19.13
C TRP A 382 6.86 5.55 -20.55
N SER A 383 8.09 5.15 -20.85
CA SER A 383 8.40 4.52 -22.12
C SER A 383 8.27 3.01 -21.96
N PHE A 384 7.30 2.39 -22.63
CA PHE A 384 7.25 0.95 -22.78
C PHE A 384 8.25 0.56 -23.88
N ALA A 385 9.26 -0.23 -23.54
CA ALA A 385 10.26 -0.65 -24.51
C ALA A 385 9.77 -1.90 -25.25
N ASN A 386 9.41 -1.76 -26.53
CA ASN A 386 9.12 -2.88 -27.45
C ASN A 386 10.40 -3.53 -28.00
N THR A 387 11.47 -3.59 -27.22
CA THR A 387 12.65 -4.35 -27.62
C THR A 387 12.37 -5.81 -27.30
N SER A 388 12.29 -6.63 -28.35
CA SER A 388 12.17 -8.08 -28.30
C SER A 388 13.17 -8.65 -27.28
N GLY A 389 12.66 -9.06 -26.13
CA GLY A 389 13.44 -9.57 -25.02
C GLY A 389 13.00 -9.01 -23.66
N VAL A 390 13.03 -9.91 -22.67
CA VAL A 390 12.90 -9.74 -21.22
C VAL A 390 13.30 -8.38 -20.63
N ALA A 391 14.40 -7.78 -21.10
CA ALA A 391 15.08 -6.68 -20.41
C ALA A 391 14.35 -5.31 -20.45
N GLY A 392 13.18 -5.25 -21.08
CA GLY A 392 12.34 -4.04 -21.17
C GLY A 392 10.94 -4.19 -20.58
N GLU A 393 10.58 -5.37 -20.07
CA GLU A 393 9.23 -5.63 -19.61
C GLU A 393 8.86 -4.78 -18.39
N THR A 394 7.65 -4.23 -18.44
CA THR A 394 7.12 -3.40 -17.36
C THR A 394 6.19 -4.24 -16.51
N LEU A 395 6.45 -4.21 -15.21
CA LEU A 395 5.55 -4.75 -14.20
C LEU A 395 4.73 -3.62 -13.61
N ALA A 396 3.48 -3.92 -13.30
CA ALA A 396 2.66 -3.09 -12.46
C ALA A 396 2.51 -3.78 -11.10
N VAL A 397 2.79 -3.04 -10.03
CA VAL A 397 2.55 -3.50 -8.66
C VAL A 397 1.38 -2.70 -8.11
N ILE A 398 0.32 -3.41 -7.74
CA ILE A 398 -0.82 -2.83 -7.06
C ILE A 398 -0.50 -2.80 -5.57
N VAL A 399 -0.61 -1.62 -4.96
CA VAL A 399 -0.35 -1.45 -3.53
C VAL A 399 -1.63 -0.97 -2.86
N SER A 400 -2.20 -1.82 -2.02
CA SER A 400 -3.46 -1.52 -1.35
C SER A 400 -3.29 -0.50 -0.23
N ASP A 401 -4.38 0.19 0.08
CA ASP A 401 -4.49 1.14 1.20
C ASP A 401 -3.55 2.36 1.13
N VAL A 402 -2.97 2.65 -0.03
CA VAL A 402 -2.18 3.87 -0.25
C VAL A 402 -3.12 5.06 -0.34
N VAL A 403 -2.93 6.05 0.53
CA VAL A 403 -3.74 7.27 0.56
C VAL A 403 -3.05 8.44 -0.15
N ALA A 404 -1.73 8.47 -0.16
CA ALA A 404 -0.96 9.53 -0.81
C ALA A 404 0.44 9.07 -1.17
N VAL A 405 0.94 9.56 -2.30
CA VAL A 405 2.35 9.47 -2.69
C VAL A 405 2.89 10.86 -2.94
N LYS A 406 4.08 11.14 -2.42
CA LYS A 406 4.79 12.41 -2.66
C LYS A 406 6.21 12.16 -3.13
N ASP A 407 6.51 12.66 -4.32
CA ASP A 407 7.86 12.68 -4.87
C ASP A 407 8.60 13.96 -4.49
N PHE A 408 9.88 13.82 -4.16
CA PHE A 408 10.78 14.95 -3.96
C PHE A 408 12.23 14.56 -4.27
N PRO A 409 13.05 15.51 -4.79
CA PRO A 409 14.45 15.27 -5.02
C PRO A 409 15.21 15.19 -3.69
N ILE A 410 16.19 14.28 -3.63
CA ILE A 410 17.13 14.16 -2.53
C ILE A 410 18.57 14.18 -3.07
N SER A 411 19.47 14.77 -2.28
CA SER A 411 20.91 14.61 -2.48
C SER A 411 21.39 13.46 -1.60
N LEU A 412 22.01 12.48 -2.24
CA LEU A 412 22.57 11.32 -1.58
C LEU A 412 23.93 11.71 -0.99
N VAL A 413 24.06 11.52 0.32
CA VAL A 413 25.32 11.71 1.03
C VAL A 413 25.95 10.32 1.22
N PRO A 414 27.19 10.10 0.76
CA PRO A 414 27.87 8.83 0.93
C PRO A 414 28.08 8.44 2.40
#